data_AF-W7YFB9-F1
#
_entry.id   AF-W7YFB9-F1
#
_cell.length_a   1.000
_cell.length_b   1.000
_cell.length_c   1.000
_cell.angle_alpha   90.00
_cell.angle_beta   90.00
_cell.angle_gamma   90.00
#
_symmetry.space_group_name_H-M   'P 1'
#
loop_
_entity.id
_entity.type
_entity.pdbx_description
1 polymer ?
#
loop_
_entity_poly.entity_id
_entity_poly.type
_entity_poly.pdbx_seq_one_letter_code
_entity_poly.pdbx_strand_id
1 'polypeptide(L)' 'MSLLGAIEAGGTKFVCGIGKEDGTVLERISFPTTTPEETMAQVVSFFEGKGVEAIGAGSFGPIDL' A
#
# COMPACT_ATOMS: atom_id res chain seq x y z
N MET A 1 -5.25 19.43 -0.95
CA MET A 1 -5.81 18.18 -1.53
C MET A 1 -5.10 17.05 -0.83
N SER A 2 -5.83 16.20 -0.12
CA SER A 2 -5.27 15.16 0.70
C SER A 2 -4.69 14.02 -0.16
N LEU A 3 -3.52 13.51 0.24
CA LEU A 3 -2.90 12.34 -0.38
C LEU A 3 -3.32 11.09 0.39
N LEU A 4 -3.82 10.09 -0.32
CA LEU A 4 -4.23 8.81 0.25
C LEU A 4 -3.29 7.70 -0.20
N GLY A 5 -2.90 6.84 0.73
CA GLY A 5 -2.16 5.63 0.47
C GLY A 5 -3.08 4.42 0.29
N ALA A 6 -2.68 3.48 -0.54
CA ALA A 6 -3.37 2.21 -0.73
C ALA A 6 -2.36 1.07 -0.72
N ILE A 7 -2.69 -0.01 -0.01
CA ILE A 7 -1.97 -1.29 -0.01
C ILE A 7 -2.94 -2.36 -0.52
N GLU A 8 -2.59 -3.02 -1.60
CA GLU A 8 -3.22 -4.25 -2.07
C GLU A 8 -2.28 -5.41 -1.72
N ALA A 9 -2.58 -6.08 -0.60
CA ALA A 9 -1.81 -7.19 -0.05
C ALA A 9 -2.28 -8.50 -0.68
N GLY A 10 -1.53 -9.01 -1.67
CA GLY A 10 -1.78 -10.30 -2.30
C GLY A 10 -0.85 -11.40 -1.78
N GLY A 11 -1.24 -12.66 -2.00
CA GLY A 11 -0.40 -13.82 -1.64
C GLY A 11 0.90 -13.94 -2.45
N THR A 12 0.95 -13.34 -3.64
CA THR A 12 2.12 -13.40 -4.54
C THR A 12 2.87 -12.07 -4.65
N LYS A 13 2.15 -10.95 -4.54
CA LYS A 13 2.72 -9.61 -4.64
C LYS A 13 1.95 -8.64 -3.76
N PHE A 14 2.65 -7.62 -3.29
CA PHE A 14 2.04 -6.40 -2.79
C PHE A 14 2.04 -5.34 -3.89
N VAL A 15 1.02 -4.50 -3.86
CA VAL A 15 0.97 -3.27 -4.65
C VAL A 15 0.72 -2.13 -3.67
N CYS A 16 1.57 -1.12 -3.68
CA CYS A 16 1.35 0.10 -2.93
C CYS A 16 1.13 1.26 -3.89
N GLY A 17 0.26 2.20 -3.53
CA GLY A 17 -0.02 3.37 -4.35
C GLY A 17 -0.32 4.61 -3.52
N ILE A 18 -0.10 5.77 -4.12
CA ILE A 18 -0.51 7.07 -3.59
C ILE A 18 -1.45 7.69 -4.60
N GLY A 19 -2.56 8.24 -4.14
CA GLY A 19 -3.57 8.84 -4.97
C GLY A 19 -4.37 9.93 -4.28
N LYS A 20 -5.41 10.39 -4.96
CA LYS A 20 -6.38 11.38 -4.47
C LYS A 20 -7.73 10.72 -4.20
N GLU A 21 -8.59 11.43 -3.47
CA GLU A 21 -9.95 11.00 -3.14
C GLU A 21 -10.84 10.69 -4.36
N ASP A 22 -10.55 11.31 -5.52
CA ASP A 22 -11.27 11.08 -6.78
C ASP A 22 -10.83 9.82 -7.53
N GLY A 23 -9.89 9.04 -6.96
CA GLY A 23 -9.35 7.83 -7.55
C GLY A 23 -8.14 8.05 -8.47
N THR A 24 -7.66 9.29 -8.63
CA THR A 24 -6.43 9.56 -9.39
C THR A 24 -5.24 8.88 -8.73
N VAL A 25 -4.53 8.01 -9.46
CA VAL A 25 -3.29 7.36 -9.01
C VAL A 25 -2.09 8.22 -9.42
N LEU A 26 -1.27 8.62 -8.45
CA LEU A 26 -0.08 9.46 -8.65
C LEU A 26 1.20 8.63 -8.66
N GLU A 27 1.33 7.70 -7.73
CA GLU A 27 2.48 6.79 -7.64
C GLU A 27 2.01 5.36 -7.39
N ARG A 28 2.76 4.38 -7.88
CA ARG A 28 2.47 2.97 -7.68
C ARG A 28 3.76 2.15 -7.77
N ILE A 29 3.93 1.20 -6.85
CA ILE A 29 4.97 0.17 -6.90
C ILE A 29 4.35 -1.22 -6.74
N SER A 30 5.02 -2.24 -7.27
CA SER A 30 4.68 -3.64 -7.00
C SER A 30 5.95 -4.44 -6.74
N PHE A 31 5.90 -5.31 -5.74
CA PHE A 31 7.00 -6.18 -5.33
C PHE A 31 6.47 -7.54 -4.85
N PRO A 32 7.27 -8.62 -4.94
CA PRO A 32 6.86 -9.93 -4.48
C PRO A 32 6.50 -9.94 -2.99
N THR A 33 5.50 -10.74 -2.61
CA THR A 33 5.23 -11.05 -1.20
C THR A 33 6.28 -12.05 -0.72
N THR A 34 6.98 -11.71 0.36
CA THR A 34 7.99 -12.59 0.99
C THR A 34 7.61 -12.86 2.44
N THR A 35 8.52 -12.68 3.41
CA THR A 35 8.14 -12.67 4.82
C THR A 35 7.40 -11.39 5.18
N PRO A 36 6.57 -11.38 6.24
CA PRO A 36 5.89 -10.17 6.70
C PRO A 36 6.85 -9.01 6.97
N GLU A 37 8.00 -9.27 7.59
CA GLU A 37 8.97 -8.23 7.96
C GLU A 37 9.57 -7.56 6.71
N GLU A 38 10.02 -8.36 5.74
CA GLU A 38 10.60 -7.87 4.49
C GLU A 38 9.56 -7.15 3.61
N THR A 39 8.35 -7.69 3.55
CA THR A 39 7.25 -7.10 2.77
C THR A 39 6.83 -5.76 3.38
N MET A 40 6.67 -5.69 4.69
CA MET A 40 6.28 -4.46 5.39
C MET A 40 7.39 -3.41 5.39
N ALA A 41 8.68 -3.80 5.40
CA ALA A 41 9.78 -2.86 5.22
C ALA A 41 9.71 -2.13 3.87
N GLN A 42 9.34 -2.84 2.79
CA GLN A 42 9.13 -2.23 1.48
C GLN A 42 7.89 -1.31 1.46
N VAL A 43 6.81 -1.69 2.13
CA VAL A 43 5.61 -0.83 2.29
C VAL A 43 5.98 0.48 2.99
N VAL A 44 6.67 0.40 4.14
CA VAL A 44 7.09 1.59 4.91
C VAL A 44 8.01 2.47 4.08
N SER A 45 9.02 1.88 3.43
CA SER A 45 9.95 2.62 2.58
C SER A 45 9.27 3.34 1.42
N PHE A 46 8.18 2.78 0.87
CA PHE A 46 7.41 3.44 -0.19
C PHE A 46 6.63 4.67 0.31
N PHE A 47 6.05 4.62 1.52
CA PHE A 47 5.23 5.70 2.07
C PHE A 47 6.01 6.74 2.88
N GLU A 48 7.24 6.43 3.31
CA GLU A 48 8.06 7.32 4.13
C GLU A 48 8.27 8.69 3.46
N GLY A 49 7.98 9.76 4.20
CA GLY A 49 8.15 11.14 3.72
C GLY A 49 7.15 11.59 2.64
N LYS A 50 6.17 10.76 2.26
CA LYS A 50 5.22 11.07 1.18
C LYS A 50 4.04 11.95 1.60
N GLY A 51 3.83 12.16 2.90
CA GLY A 51 2.75 13.01 3.40
C GLY A 51 1.34 12.46 3.14
N VAL A 52 1.19 11.14 3.07
CA VAL A 52 -0.13 10.48 3.01
C VAL A 52 -0.88 10.66 4.34
N GLU A 53 -2.13 11.10 4.25
CA GLU A 53 -2.97 11.42 5.41
C GLU A 53 -3.71 10.20 5.97
N ALA A 54 -4.00 9.22 5.12
CA ALA A 54 -4.59 7.94 5.50
C ALA A 54 -4.11 6.83 4.55
N ILE A 55 -4.14 5.58 5.03
CA ILE A 55 -3.80 4.40 4.23
C ILE A 55 -4.96 3.41 4.30
N GLY A 56 -5.47 2.98 3.15
CA GLY A 56 -6.38 1.84 3.04
C GLY A 56 -5.59 0.57 2.74
N ALA A 57 -5.91 -0.54 3.43
CA ALA A 57 -5.32 -1.85 3.18
C ALA A 57 -6.41 -2.84 2.75
N GLY A 58 -6.30 -3.35 1.52
CA GLY A 58 -7.07 -4.49 1.05
C GLY A 58 -6.19 -5.73 1.06
N SER A 59 -6.58 -6.77 1.81
CA SER A 59 -5.79 -8.00 1.95
C SER A 59 -6.49 -9.18 1.33
N PHE A 60 -5.70 -10.12 0.80
CA PHE A 60 -6.16 -11.49 0.61
C PHE A 60 -6.64 -12.05 1.96
N GLY A 61 -7.70 -12.87 1.90
CA GLY A 61 -8.40 -13.36 3.08
C GLY A 61 -8.12 -14.82 3.42
N PRO A 62 -8.83 -15.34 4.45
CA PRO A 62 -9.80 -14.64 5.30
C PRO A 62 -9.14 -13.64 6.26
N ILE A 63 -9.83 -12.54 6.58
CA ILE A 63 -9.36 -11.50 7.50
C ILE A 63 -10.42 -11.22 8.57
N ASP A 64 -9.95 -10.73 9.71
CA ASP A 64 -10.77 -10.13 10.77
C ASP A 64 -10.73 -8.61 10.62
N LEU A 65 -11.87 -7.94 10.76
CA LEU A 65 -12.06 -6.51 10.44
C LEU A 65 -12.78 -5.77 11.57
#